data_AF-A0AAP0CZZ6-F1
#
_entry.id   AF-A0AAP0CZZ6-F1
#
_cell.length_a   1.000
_cell.length_b   1.000
_cell.length_c   1.000
_cell.angle_alpha   90.00
_cell.angle_beta   90.00
_cell.angle_gamma   90.00
#
_symmetry.space_group_name_H-M   'P 1'
#
loop_
_entity.id
_entity.type
_entity.pdbx_description
1 polymer ?
#
loop_
_entity_poly.entity_id
_entity_poly.type
_entity_poly.pdbx_seq_one_letter_code
_entity_poly.pdbx_strand_id
1 'polypeptide(L)'
;MEVPNLGGSLIPIFTLMYIFIYLLGYLILFKNWDTKKKPDASSCLISLAHGTPAVILSIYANFLHTQTPNHHFASQNTPFQALVFDFSIAYFTIDTSHYLLFTPNDHLFIAHHIAVLYVFVTCRYVVGYGGFAILLLLVLAEVTSPLQNTWSLARYRKDEVAEAKRLYDGLSPYFYGVYMVVRGVLGPLLVCKMVVFYLNGGGDGVVPFWAWVSWMVVIVCALLLSMLWVSSLWLEFYKERSKSRKLS
;
A
#
# COMPACT_ATOMS: atom_id res chain seq x y z
N MET A 1 -13.59 -15.56 -26.22
CA MET A 1 -13.13 -15.89 -24.86
C MET A 1 -14.14 -15.27 -23.92
N GLU A 2 -15.06 -16.10 -23.40
CA GLU A 2 -16.06 -15.63 -22.45
C GLU A 2 -15.35 -15.31 -21.13
N VAL A 3 -15.48 -14.05 -20.69
CA VAL A 3 -14.95 -13.62 -19.39
C VAL A 3 -15.76 -14.39 -18.33
N PRO A 4 -15.13 -15.11 -17.40
CA PRO A 4 -15.85 -15.80 -16.33
C PRO A 4 -16.76 -14.80 -15.62
N ASN A 5 -17.96 -15.24 -15.24
CA ASN A 5 -18.94 -14.44 -14.53
C ASN A 5 -18.37 -13.96 -13.18
N LEU A 6 -17.67 -12.82 -13.21
CA LEU A 6 -17.00 -12.14 -12.10
C LEU A 6 -17.98 -11.45 -11.14
N GLY A 7 -19.23 -11.92 -11.10
CA GLY A 7 -20.27 -11.38 -10.21
C GLY A 7 -20.06 -11.70 -8.73
N GLY A 8 -19.22 -12.69 -8.41
CA GLY A 8 -18.87 -13.08 -7.03
C GLY A 8 -17.61 -12.39 -6.52
N SER A 9 -17.57 -12.06 -5.22
CA SER A 9 -16.37 -11.57 -4.55
C SER A 9 -15.27 -12.64 -4.56
N LEU A 10 -14.06 -12.27 -4.99
CA LEU A 10 -12.89 -13.16 -4.98
C LEU A 10 -12.06 -13.05 -3.69
N ILE A 11 -12.54 -12.28 -2.71
CA ILE A 11 -11.85 -12.07 -1.43
C ILE A 11 -11.46 -13.41 -0.78
N PRO A 12 -12.33 -14.44 -0.64
CA PRO A 12 -11.94 -15.68 0.02
C PRO A 12 -10.75 -16.38 -0.67
N ILE A 13 -10.71 -16.35 -2.01
CA ILE A 13 -9.63 -16.98 -2.79
C ILE A 13 -8.33 -16.22 -2.60
N PHE A 14 -8.36 -14.88 -2.73
CA PHE A 14 -7.16 -14.06 -2.52
C PHE A 14 -6.68 -14.13 -1.06
N THR A 15 -7.59 -14.19 -0.08
CA THR A 15 -7.25 -14.36 1.33
C THR A 15 -6.51 -15.68 1.55
N LEU A 16 -7.00 -16.79 0.98
CA LEU A 16 -6.30 -18.08 1.05
C LEU A 16 -4.92 -18.02 0.40
N MET A 17 -4.80 -17.33 -0.74
CA MET A 17 -3.51 -17.11 -1.41
C MET A 17 -2.53 -16.34 -0.51
N TYR A 18 -2.95 -15.23 0.12
CA TYR A 18 -2.07 -14.46 1.02
C TYR A 18 -1.72 -15.21 2.30
N ILE A 19 -2.65 -15.99 2.87
CA ILE A 19 -2.35 -16.89 3.99
C ILE A 19 -1.27 -17.89 3.57
N PHE A 20 -1.42 -18.50 2.40
CA PHE A 20 -0.43 -19.45 1.89
C PHE A 20 0.95 -18.80 1.72
N ILE A 21 1.02 -17.62 1.10
CA ILE A 21 2.29 -16.89 0.93
C ILE A 21 2.89 -16.51 2.28
N TYR A 22 2.09 -16.05 3.24
CA TYR A 22 2.54 -15.72 4.59
C TYR A 22 3.12 -16.95 5.30
N LEU A 23 2.42 -18.08 5.26
CA LEU A 23 2.87 -19.35 5.85
C LEU A 23 4.12 -19.89 5.15
N LEU A 24 4.22 -19.75 3.82
CA LEU A 24 5.43 -20.09 3.07
C LEU A 24 6.63 -19.26 3.54
N GLY A 25 6.44 -17.95 3.71
CA GLY A 25 7.42 -17.06 4.32
C GLY A 25 7.82 -17.53 5.71
N TYR A 26 6.83 -17.77 6.56
CA TYR A 26 7.04 -18.03 7.99
C TYR A 26 7.64 -19.41 8.29
N LEU A 27 7.22 -20.45 7.57
CA LEU A 27 7.61 -21.84 7.82
C LEU A 27 8.80 -22.29 6.98
N ILE A 28 9.03 -21.70 5.81
CA ILE A 28 10.04 -22.17 4.86
C ILE A 28 11.14 -21.14 4.64
N LEU A 29 10.80 -19.94 4.13
CA LEU A 29 11.80 -18.97 3.69
C LEU A 29 12.57 -18.33 4.85
N PHE A 30 11.85 -17.95 5.91
CA PHE A 30 12.40 -17.27 7.09
C PHE A 30 12.51 -18.20 8.29
N LYS A 31 12.48 -19.52 8.08
CA LYS A 31 12.46 -20.52 9.17
C LYS A 31 13.61 -20.39 10.17
N ASN A 32 14.77 -19.94 9.70
CA ASN A 32 15.99 -19.77 10.50
C ASN A 32 16.18 -18.35 11.05
N TRP A 33 15.21 -17.45 10.83
CA TRP A 33 15.26 -16.10 11.39
C TRP A 33 14.78 -16.11 12.84
N ASP A 34 15.22 -15.11 13.61
CA ASP A 34 14.74 -14.90 14.98
C ASP A 34 13.21 -14.86 15.03
N THR A 35 12.64 -15.49 16.06
CA THR A 35 11.19 -15.64 16.23
C THR A 35 10.45 -14.30 16.23
N LYS A 36 11.09 -13.20 16.64
CA LYS A 36 10.49 -11.86 16.61
C LYS A 36 10.53 -11.23 15.22
N LYS A 37 11.56 -11.51 14.41
CA LYS A 37 11.75 -10.92 13.06
C LYS A 37 11.04 -11.70 11.96
N LYS A 38 10.82 -13.00 12.20
CA LYS A 38 10.23 -13.93 11.22
C LYS A 38 8.80 -13.53 10.80
N PRO A 39 7.86 -13.19 11.72
CA PRO A 39 6.56 -12.65 11.33
C PRO A 39 6.67 -11.43 10.42
N ASP A 40 7.50 -10.45 10.77
CA ASP A 40 7.63 -9.19 10.04
C ASP A 40 8.23 -9.40 8.64
N ALA A 41 9.17 -10.34 8.52
CA ALA A 41 9.72 -10.75 7.23
C ALA A 41 8.65 -11.42 6.34
N SER A 42 7.78 -12.25 6.92
CA SER A 42 6.63 -12.83 6.22
C SER A 42 5.59 -11.79 5.79
N SER A 43 5.34 -10.77 6.62
CA SER A 43 4.53 -9.60 6.24
C SER A 43 5.15 -8.87 5.04
N CYS A 44 6.48 -8.63 5.06
CA CYS A 44 7.16 -8.04 3.91
C CYS A 44 7.00 -8.87 2.63
N LEU A 45 6.99 -10.20 2.73
CA LEU A 45 6.78 -11.09 1.59
C LEU A 45 5.38 -10.97 0.99
N ILE A 46 4.32 -10.96 1.81
CA ILE A 46 2.95 -10.75 1.29
C ILE A 46 2.78 -9.34 0.73
N SER A 47 3.44 -8.33 1.33
CA SER A 47 3.45 -6.97 0.81
C SER A 47 4.14 -6.87 -0.54
N LEU A 48 5.25 -7.59 -0.76
CA LEU A 48 5.89 -7.70 -2.10
C LEU A 48 4.98 -8.40 -3.12
N ALA A 49 4.31 -9.48 -2.69
CA ALA A 49 3.38 -10.24 -3.52
C ALA A 49 2.09 -9.47 -3.83
N HIS A 50 1.75 -8.45 -3.04
CA HIS A 50 0.64 -7.54 -3.31
C HIS A 50 1.07 -6.31 -4.11
N GLY A 51 2.02 -5.53 -3.60
CA GLY A 51 2.31 -4.18 -4.09
C GLY A 51 2.73 -4.14 -5.55
N THR A 52 3.63 -5.05 -5.98
CA THR A 52 4.08 -5.09 -7.39
C THR A 52 2.93 -5.47 -8.32
N PRO A 53 2.18 -6.58 -8.09
CA PRO A 53 0.99 -6.86 -8.88
C PRO A 53 -0.08 -5.78 -8.78
N ALA A 54 -0.31 -5.16 -7.62
CA ALA A 54 -1.33 -4.12 -7.43
C ALA A 54 -1.07 -2.91 -8.32
N VAL A 55 0.19 -2.47 -8.45
CA VAL A 55 0.57 -1.41 -9.39
C VAL A 55 0.25 -1.81 -10.83
N ILE A 56 0.70 -2.99 -11.25
CA ILE A 56 0.53 -3.48 -12.64
C ILE A 56 -0.96 -3.63 -12.96
N LEU A 57 -1.71 -4.30 -12.09
CA LEU A 57 -3.13 -4.56 -12.25
C LEU A 57 -3.94 -3.26 -12.22
N SER A 58 -3.60 -2.29 -11.38
CA SER A 58 -4.28 -0.99 -11.33
C SER A 58 -4.04 -0.17 -12.60
N ILE A 59 -2.80 -0.13 -13.10
CA ILE A 59 -2.47 0.54 -14.37
C ILE A 59 -3.23 -0.14 -15.51
N TYR A 60 -3.21 -1.47 -15.55
CA TYR A 60 -3.93 -2.23 -16.57
C TYR A 60 -5.44 -1.97 -16.50
N ALA A 61 -6.03 -2.02 -15.31
CA ALA A 61 -7.45 -1.75 -15.07
C ALA A 61 -7.88 -0.38 -15.55
N ASN A 62 -7.04 0.64 -15.33
CA ASN A 62 -7.37 2.03 -15.58
C ASN A 62 -7.05 2.51 -16.99
N PHE A 63 -6.10 1.89 -17.70
CA PHE A 63 -5.59 2.44 -18.96
C PHE A 63 -5.50 1.45 -20.12
N LEU A 64 -5.40 0.15 -19.85
CA LEU A 64 -5.07 -0.85 -20.89
C LEU A 64 -6.17 -1.90 -21.08
N HIS A 65 -7.07 -2.06 -20.11
CA HIS A 65 -8.14 -3.04 -20.17
C HIS A 65 -9.25 -2.59 -21.14
N THR A 66 -9.80 -3.51 -21.93
CA THR A 66 -10.77 -3.25 -23.01
C THR A 66 -12.08 -2.60 -22.58
N GLN A 67 -12.43 -2.69 -21.30
CA GLN A 67 -13.59 -2.02 -20.69
C GLN A 67 -13.20 -0.69 -20.02
N THR A 68 -12.21 0.02 -20.55
CA THR A 68 -11.70 1.25 -19.91
C THR A 68 -12.85 2.26 -19.76
N PRO A 69 -13.15 2.73 -18.54
CA PRO A 69 -14.26 3.66 -18.33
C PRO A 69 -13.91 5.05 -18.87
N ASN A 70 -14.90 5.95 -18.94
CA ASN A 70 -14.60 7.37 -19.03
C ASN A 70 -13.67 7.76 -17.87
N HIS A 71 -12.47 8.28 -18.17
CA HIS A 71 -11.44 8.61 -17.18
C HIS A 71 -11.82 9.86 -16.35
N HIS A 72 -12.75 9.72 -15.42
CA HIS A 72 -13.05 10.73 -14.41
C HIS A 72 -13.13 10.13 -13.02
N PHE A 73 -12.97 10.95 -11.98
CA PHE A 73 -12.80 10.47 -10.60
C PHE A 73 -14.07 9.89 -9.96
N ALA A 74 -15.22 9.99 -10.62
CA ALA A 74 -16.49 9.42 -10.18
C ALA A 74 -17.04 8.38 -11.17
N SER A 75 -16.18 7.81 -12.03
CA SER A 75 -16.60 6.77 -12.97
C SER A 75 -17.07 5.52 -12.24
N GLN A 76 -18.02 4.79 -12.83
CA GLN A 76 -18.44 3.49 -12.30
C GLN A 76 -17.26 2.52 -12.27
N ASN A 77 -17.19 1.72 -11.21
CA ASN A 77 -16.15 0.71 -11.07
C ASN A 77 -16.35 -0.39 -12.11
N THR A 78 -15.31 -0.67 -12.90
CA THR A 78 -15.35 -1.80 -13.84
C THR A 78 -15.21 -3.13 -13.10
N PRO A 79 -15.67 -4.26 -13.69
CA PRO A 79 -15.43 -5.59 -13.13
C PRO A 79 -13.95 -5.88 -12.86
N PHE A 80 -13.05 -5.37 -13.70
CA PHE A 80 -11.63 -5.56 -13.50
C PHE A 80 -11.09 -4.71 -12.34
N GLN A 81 -11.51 -3.45 -12.21
CA GLN A 81 -11.19 -2.63 -11.03
C GLN A 81 -11.72 -3.27 -9.74
N ALA A 82 -12.92 -3.86 -9.80
CA ALA A 82 -13.51 -4.62 -8.70
C ALA A 82 -12.64 -5.83 -8.28
N LEU A 83 -12.04 -6.54 -9.23
CA LEU A 83 -11.08 -7.61 -8.95
C LEU A 83 -9.81 -7.08 -8.26
N VAL A 84 -9.28 -5.92 -8.70
CA VAL A 84 -8.10 -5.31 -8.05
C VAL A 84 -8.41 -4.88 -6.62
N PHE A 85 -9.63 -4.40 -6.36
CA PHE A 85 -10.10 -4.13 -4.99
C PHE A 85 -10.16 -5.40 -4.15
N ASP A 86 -10.75 -6.49 -4.64
CA ASP A 86 -10.82 -7.75 -3.89
C ASP A 86 -9.43 -8.30 -3.57
N PHE A 87 -8.51 -8.23 -4.55
CA PHE A 87 -7.10 -8.58 -4.39
C PHE A 87 -6.42 -7.77 -3.28
N SER A 88 -6.69 -6.46 -3.24
CA SER A 88 -6.06 -5.57 -2.26
C SER A 88 -6.71 -5.65 -0.88
N ILE A 89 -8.04 -5.77 -0.80
CA ILE A 89 -8.77 -5.96 0.46
C ILE A 89 -8.30 -7.24 1.16
N ALA A 90 -8.12 -8.33 0.42
CA ALA A 90 -7.59 -9.58 0.98
C ALA A 90 -6.18 -9.40 1.55
N TYR A 91 -5.27 -8.73 0.83
CA TYR A 91 -3.93 -8.41 1.34
C TYR A 91 -3.99 -7.60 2.63
N PHE A 92 -4.64 -6.44 2.60
CA PHE A 92 -4.68 -5.54 3.76
C PHE A 92 -5.36 -6.21 4.97
N THR A 93 -6.32 -7.12 4.76
CA THR A 93 -6.94 -7.90 5.84
C THR A 93 -5.95 -8.85 6.51
N ILE A 94 -5.18 -9.61 5.71
CA ILE A 94 -4.17 -10.54 6.25
C ILE A 94 -3.04 -9.76 6.91
N ASP A 95 -2.57 -8.68 6.30
CA ASP A 95 -1.47 -7.90 6.85
C ASP A 95 -1.88 -7.18 8.13
N THR A 96 -3.09 -6.59 8.19
CA THR A 96 -3.64 -6.03 9.44
C THR A 96 -3.70 -7.09 10.54
N SER A 97 -4.12 -8.31 10.20
CA SER A 97 -4.16 -9.42 11.16
C SER A 97 -2.77 -9.77 11.67
N HIS A 98 -1.75 -9.74 10.82
CA HIS A 98 -0.35 -9.88 11.24
C HIS A 98 0.03 -8.80 12.27
N TYR A 99 -0.23 -7.52 12.00
CA TYR A 99 0.14 -6.44 12.93
C TYR A 99 -0.59 -6.55 14.26
N LEU A 100 -1.89 -6.88 14.25
CA LEU A 100 -2.66 -7.07 15.48
C LEU A 100 -2.14 -8.22 16.34
N LEU A 101 -1.59 -9.28 15.73
CA LEU A 101 -1.12 -10.48 16.44
C LEU A 101 0.34 -10.39 16.87
N PHE A 102 1.22 -9.85 16.02
CA PHE A 102 2.68 -9.93 16.21
C PHE A 102 3.33 -8.59 16.58
N THR A 103 2.75 -7.47 16.16
CA THR A 103 3.30 -6.12 16.37
C THR A 103 2.22 -5.11 16.80
N PRO A 104 1.44 -5.40 17.87
CA PRO A 104 0.26 -4.60 18.24
C PRO A 104 0.59 -3.16 18.69
N ASN A 105 1.86 -2.90 19.00
CA ASN A 105 2.35 -1.57 19.38
C ASN A 105 2.57 -0.64 18.16
N ASP A 106 2.53 -1.16 16.93
CA ASP A 106 2.66 -0.33 15.72
C ASP A 106 1.30 0.28 15.34
N HIS A 107 0.80 1.15 16.23
CA HIS A 107 -0.52 1.76 16.10
C HIS A 107 -0.68 2.57 14.81
N LEU A 108 0.40 3.21 14.34
CA LEU A 108 0.38 4.01 13.12
C LEU A 108 0.12 3.13 11.89
N PHE A 109 0.84 2.01 11.80
CA PHE A 109 0.72 1.11 10.66
C PHE A 109 -0.62 0.36 10.67
N ILE A 110 -1.08 -0.09 11.85
CA ILE A 110 -2.41 -0.68 12.03
C ILE A 110 -3.50 0.31 11.60
N ALA A 111 -3.46 1.54 12.09
CA ALA A 111 -4.44 2.57 11.74
C ALA A 111 -4.41 2.88 10.23
N HIS A 112 -3.23 2.93 9.62
CA HIS A 112 -3.07 3.11 8.18
C HIS A 112 -3.75 1.97 7.40
N HIS A 113 -3.52 0.72 7.80
CA HIS A 113 -4.09 -0.44 7.11
C HIS A 113 -5.62 -0.49 7.22
N ILE A 114 -6.16 -0.22 8.41
CA ILE A 114 -7.60 -0.12 8.63
C ILE A 114 -8.21 1.01 7.79
N ALA A 115 -7.54 2.16 7.73
CA ALA A 115 -7.96 3.30 6.91
C ALA A 115 -8.01 2.95 5.41
N VAL A 116 -7.00 2.26 4.88
CA VAL A 116 -6.98 1.81 3.49
C VAL A 116 -8.09 0.78 3.22
N LEU A 117 -8.29 -0.18 4.13
CA LEU A 117 -9.41 -1.14 4.07
C LEU A 117 -10.76 -0.42 4.01
N TYR A 118 -10.97 0.59 4.86
CA TYR A 118 -12.18 1.39 4.86
C TYR A 118 -12.44 2.01 3.48
N VAL A 119 -11.44 2.67 2.88
CA VAL A 119 -11.58 3.30 1.55
C VAL A 119 -11.88 2.26 0.47
N PHE A 120 -11.19 1.12 0.48
CA PHE A 120 -11.41 0.08 -0.53
C PHE A 120 -12.77 -0.60 -0.40
N VAL A 121 -13.16 -0.99 0.81
CA VAL A 121 -14.46 -1.64 1.04
C VAL A 121 -15.60 -0.69 0.69
N THR A 122 -15.54 0.57 1.11
CA THR A 122 -16.59 1.54 0.80
C THR A 122 -16.64 1.88 -0.69
N CYS A 123 -15.50 2.07 -1.36
CA CYS A 123 -15.47 2.30 -2.81
C CYS A 123 -16.01 1.09 -3.59
N ARG A 124 -15.63 -0.13 -3.21
CA ARG A 124 -15.98 -1.37 -3.92
C ARG A 124 -17.41 -1.86 -3.68
N TYR A 125 -17.85 -1.87 -2.42
CA TYR A 125 -19.06 -2.58 -1.99
C TYR A 125 -20.21 -1.66 -1.57
N VAL A 126 -19.92 -0.40 -1.24
CA VAL A 126 -20.96 0.55 -0.78
C VAL A 126 -21.30 1.55 -1.89
N VAL A 127 -20.30 2.17 -2.50
CA VAL A 127 -20.50 3.22 -3.50
C VAL A 127 -20.52 2.63 -4.91
N GLY A 128 -19.54 1.81 -5.28
CA GLY A 128 -19.45 1.24 -6.64
C GLY A 128 -18.95 2.22 -7.71
N TYR A 129 -18.51 3.41 -7.31
CA TYR A 129 -17.93 4.46 -8.16
C TYR A 129 -16.62 4.98 -7.56
N GLY A 130 -15.80 5.61 -8.41
CA GLY A 130 -14.57 6.29 -8.02
C GLY A 130 -13.31 5.40 -8.01
N GLY A 131 -13.44 4.16 -8.46
CA GLY A 131 -12.36 3.17 -8.50
C GLY A 131 -11.16 3.63 -9.32
N PHE A 132 -11.38 4.38 -10.40
CA PHE A 132 -10.30 4.97 -11.18
C PHE A 132 -9.33 5.78 -10.30
N ALA A 133 -9.86 6.70 -9.50
CA ALA A 133 -9.06 7.59 -8.68
C ALA A 133 -8.39 6.85 -7.50
N ILE A 134 -9.13 5.96 -6.84
CA ILE A 134 -8.61 5.18 -5.71
C ILE A 134 -7.51 4.22 -6.16
N LEU A 135 -7.63 3.60 -7.34
CA LEU A 135 -6.57 2.73 -7.88
C LEU A 135 -5.35 3.53 -8.37
N LEU A 136 -5.50 4.79 -8.81
CA LEU A 136 -4.35 5.66 -9.06
C LEU A 136 -3.60 5.98 -7.75
N LEU A 137 -4.34 6.25 -6.66
CA LEU A 137 -3.73 6.41 -5.34
C LEU A 137 -3.04 5.13 -4.87
N LEU A 138 -3.63 3.95 -5.15
CA LEU A 138 -2.99 2.66 -4.88
C LEU A 138 -1.67 2.51 -5.65
N VAL A 139 -1.62 2.90 -6.93
CA VAL A 139 -0.37 2.91 -7.70
C VAL A 139 0.69 3.79 -7.02
N LEU A 140 0.33 5.00 -6.60
CA LEU A 140 1.26 5.89 -5.91
C LEU A 140 1.68 5.35 -4.54
N ALA A 141 0.79 4.67 -3.82
CA ALA A 141 1.12 4.05 -2.54
C ALA A 141 2.08 2.86 -2.71
N GLU A 142 1.89 2.04 -3.75
CA GLU A 142 2.55 0.74 -3.90
C GLU A 142 3.76 0.74 -4.84
N VAL A 143 3.95 1.77 -5.67
CA VAL A 143 5.14 1.87 -6.55
C VAL A 143 6.43 1.91 -5.75
N THR A 144 6.37 2.35 -4.49
CA THR A 144 7.50 2.33 -3.55
C THR A 144 7.66 1.02 -2.79
N SER A 145 6.68 0.11 -2.85
CA SER A 145 6.63 -1.10 -2.01
C SER A 145 7.77 -2.10 -2.27
N PRO A 146 8.23 -2.33 -3.51
CA PRO A 146 9.41 -3.18 -3.73
C PRO A 146 10.63 -2.65 -2.99
N LEU A 147 10.82 -1.33 -3.05
CA LEU A 147 11.95 -0.64 -2.43
C LEU A 147 11.81 -0.62 -0.90
N GLN A 148 10.61 -0.32 -0.40
CA GLN A 148 10.28 -0.31 1.03
C GLN A 148 10.48 -1.67 1.67
N ASN A 149 9.92 -2.75 1.10
CA ASN A 149 10.03 -4.08 1.68
C ASN A 149 11.44 -4.65 1.59
N THR A 150 12.16 -4.40 0.50
CA THR A 150 13.59 -4.76 0.41
C THR A 150 14.41 -4.02 1.47
N TRP A 151 14.14 -2.73 1.68
CA TRP A 151 14.77 -1.93 2.73
C TRP A 151 14.43 -2.46 4.14
N SER A 152 13.17 -2.83 4.41
CA SER A 152 12.74 -3.40 5.70
C SER A 152 13.41 -4.74 5.99
N LEU A 153 13.46 -5.65 5.01
CA LEU A 153 14.15 -6.94 5.14
C LEU A 153 15.65 -6.75 5.43
N ALA A 154 16.30 -5.81 4.74
CA ALA A 154 17.69 -5.45 5.01
C ALA A 154 17.85 -4.87 6.42
N ARG A 155 16.93 -3.98 6.84
CA ARG A 155 16.91 -3.38 8.18
C ARG A 155 16.82 -4.44 9.28
N TYR A 156 15.97 -5.45 9.15
CA TYR A 156 15.83 -6.50 10.16
C TYR A 156 17.12 -7.30 10.40
N ARG A 157 17.99 -7.37 9.38
CA ARG A 157 19.22 -8.16 9.40
C ARG A 157 20.50 -7.32 9.45
N LYS A 158 20.41 -5.99 9.49
CA LYS A 158 21.56 -5.08 9.36
C LYS A 158 22.61 -5.28 10.46
N ASP A 159 22.19 -5.69 11.66
CA ASP A 159 23.10 -5.91 12.78
C ASP A 159 23.69 -7.32 12.82
N GLU A 160 23.17 -8.23 11.98
CA GLU A 160 23.57 -9.65 11.95
C GLU A 160 24.39 -10.00 10.71
N VAL A 161 24.15 -9.32 9.58
CA VAL A 161 24.75 -9.66 8.28
C VAL A 161 25.30 -8.40 7.60
N ALA A 162 26.59 -8.44 7.26
CA ALA A 162 27.30 -7.31 6.67
C ALA A 162 26.72 -6.89 5.31
N GLU A 163 26.29 -7.85 4.48
CA GLU A 163 25.63 -7.61 3.21
C GLU A 163 24.27 -6.92 3.40
N ALA A 164 23.50 -7.33 4.42
CA ALA A 164 22.23 -6.69 4.76
C ALA A 164 22.46 -5.26 5.24
N LYS A 165 23.52 -5.01 6.02
CA LYS A 165 23.92 -3.64 6.40
C LYS A 165 24.27 -2.79 5.20
N ARG A 166 25.11 -3.30 4.28
CA ARG A 166 25.50 -2.57 3.07
C ARG A 166 24.30 -2.25 2.19
N LEU A 167 23.39 -3.21 2.03
CA LEU A 167 22.15 -3.02 1.29
C LEU A 167 21.28 -1.96 1.98
N TYR A 168 21.08 -2.05 3.29
CA TYR A 168 20.31 -1.07 4.07
C TYR A 168 20.89 0.35 3.93
N ASP A 169 22.20 0.51 4.18
CA ASP A 169 22.88 1.82 4.14
C ASP A 169 22.83 2.44 2.72
N GLY A 170 22.98 1.60 1.69
CA GLY A 170 22.92 2.01 0.30
C GLY A 170 21.51 2.36 -0.16
N LEU A 171 20.51 1.56 0.23
CA LEU A 171 19.13 1.68 -0.23
C LEU A 171 18.35 2.78 0.50
N SER A 172 18.69 3.06 1.75
CA SER A 172 18.03 4.08 2.60
C SER A 172 17.83 5.43 1.91
N PRO A 173 18.88 6.13 1.40
CA PRO A 173 18.69 7.44 0.78
C PRO A 173 17.83 7.39 -0.50
N TYR A 174 17.93 6.32 -1.29
CA TYR A 174 17.09 6.16 -2.49
C TYR A 174 15.63 5.91 -2.11
N PHE A 175 15.40 5.01 -1.16
CA PHE A 175 14.07 4.71 -0.63
C PHE A 175 13.41 5.98 -0.10
N TYR A 176 14.06 6.69 0.81
CA TYR A 176 13.46 7.87 1.42
C TYR A 176 13.20 8.99 0.40
N GLY A 177 14.12 9.18 -0.56
CA GLY A 177 13.96 10.17 -1.63
C GLY A 177 12.78 9.86 -2.55
N VAL A 178 12.73 8.64 -3.10
CA VAL A 178 11.62 8.21 -3.98
C VAL A 178 10.30 8.25 -3.22
N TYR A 179 10.28 7.79 -1.96
CA TYR A 179 9.10 7.81 -1.12
C TYR A 179 8.57 9.23 -0.87
N MET A 180 9.45 10.19 -0.56
CA MET A 180 9.04 11.60 -0.40
C MET A 180 8.52 12.21 -1.70
N VAL A 181 9.08 11.88 -2.87
CA VAL A 181 8.57 12.41 -4.14
C VAL A 181 7.18 11.85 -4.44
N VAL A 182 7.03 10.53 -4.35
CA VAL A 182 5.76 9.89 -4.70
C VAL A 182 4.66 10.26 -3.71
N ARG A 183 4.91 10.17 -2.40
CA ARG A 183 3.89 10.43 -1.37
C ARG A 183 3.81 11.89 -0.92
N GLY A 184 4.89 12.66 -1.04
CA GLY A 184 4.92 14.08 -0.65
C GLY A 184 4.62 15.05 -1.77
N VAL A 185 4.69 14.63 -3.04
CA VAL A 185 4.39 15.47 -4.20
C VAL A 185 3.28 14.88 -5.06
N LEU A 186 3.47 13.69 -5.61
CA LEU A 186 2.50 13.13 -6.57
C LEU A 186 1.15 12.79 -5.91
N GLY A 187 1.18 12.21 -4.71
CA GLY A 187 -0.02 11.94 -3.91
C GLY A 187 -0.86 13.19 -3.65
N PRO A 188 -0.30 14.24 -3.01
CA PRO A 188 -1.00 15.50 -2.78
C PRO A 188 -1.53 16.16 -4.05
N LEU A 189 -0.77 16.16 -5.15
CA LEU A 189 -1.23 16.69 -6.44
C LEU A 189 -2.48 15.96 -6.94
N LEU A 190 -2.51 14.63 -6.85
CA LEU A 190 -3.67 13.84 -7.24
C LEU A 190 -4.87 14.11 -6.32
N VAL A 191 -4.66 14.17 -5.00
CA VAL A 191 -5.70 14.46 -4.02
C VAL A 191 -6.30 15.85 -4.25
N CYS A 192 -5.47 16.87 -4.49
CA CYS A 192 -5.96 18.22 -4.81
C CYS A 192 -6.85 18.21 -6.05
N LYS A 193 -6.47 17.47 -7.11
CA LYS A 193 -7.31 17.32 -8.31
C LYS A 193 -8.64 16.64 -7.99
N MET A 194 -8.62 15.60 -7.14
CA MET A 194 -9.84 14.93 -6.70
C MET A 194 -10.76 15.86 -5.90
N VAL A 195 -10.22 16.60 -4.94
CA VAL A 195 -10.99 17.57 -4.13
C VAL A 195 -11.63 18.62 -5.03
N VAL A 196 -10.88 19.24 -5.94
CA VAL A 196 -11.43 20.23 -6.88
C VAL A 196 -12.53 19.63 -7.76
N PHE A 197 -12.35 18.41 -8.24
CA PHE A 197 -13.36 17.72 -9.04
C PHE A 197 -14.67 17.50 -8.26
N TYR A 198 -14.59 17.01 -7.02
CA TYR A 198 -15.78 16.77 -6.20
C TYR A 198 -16.46 18.08 -5.75
N LEU A 199 -15.69 19.11 -5.41
CA LEU A 199 -16.24 20.43 -5.06
C LEU A 199 -16.96 21.11 -6.22
N ASN A 200 -16.56 20.83 -7.46
CA ASN A 200 -17.22 21.32 -8.68
C ASN A 200 -18.42 20.44 -9.12
N GLY A 201 -18.90 19.54 -8.27
CA GLY A 201 -20.06 18.68 -8.56
C GLY A 201 -19.76 17.48 -9.46
N GLY A 202 -18.48 17.15 -9.72
CA GLY A 202 -18.10 16.06 -10.61
C GLY A 202 -18.53 14.66 -10.15
N GLY A 203 -18.93 14.52 -8.89
CA GLY A 203 -19.48 13.27 -8.31
C GLY A 203 -20.99 13.31 -8.04
N ASP A 204 -21.68 14.40 -8.38
CA ASP A 204 -23.07 14.59 -8.02
C ASP A 204 -23.96 13.50 -8.62
N GLY A 205 -24.86 12.95 -7.80
CA GLY A 205 -25.77 11.88 -8.19
C GLY A 205 -25.17 10.47 -8.21
N VAL A 206 -23.85 10.30 -8.07
CA VAL A 206 -23.19 8.97 -8.12
C VAL A 206 -22.29 8.67 -6.92
N VAL A 207 -21.50 9.63 -6.45
CA VAL A 207 -20.64 9.47 -5.27
C VAL A 207 -21.21 10.33 -4.13
N PRO A 208 -21.77 9.72 -3.07
CA PRO A 208 -22.35 10.48 -1.96
C PRO A 208 -21.35 11.43 -1.31
N PHE A 209 -21.84 12.59 -0.85
CA PHE A 209 -21.01 13.60 -0.19
C PHE A 209 -20.20 13.05 0.97
N TRP A 210 -20.83 12.25 1.84
CA TRP A 210 -20.15 11.64 2.99
C TRP A 210 -18.98 10.74 2.58
N ALA A 211 -19.09 10.05 1.43
CA ALA A 211 -18.12 9.04 1.00
C ALA A 211 -16.86 9.70 0.46
N TRP A 212 -16.98 10.64 -0.48
CA TRP A 212 -15.77 11.28 -1.01
C TRP A 212 -15.11 12.15 0.05
N VAL A 213 -15.87 12.85 0.91
CA VAL A 213 -15.28 13.65 2.01
C VAL A 213 -14.51 12.76 2.97
N SER A 214 -15.10 11.63 3.41
CA SER A 214 -14.41 10.72 4.33
C SER A 214 -13.16 10.10 3.69
N TRP A 215 -13.22 9.73 2.40
CA TRP A 215 -12.05 9.25 1.67
C TRP A 215 -10.96 10.31 1.62
N MET A 216 -11.29 11.57 1.29
CA MET A 216 -10.29 12.65 1.22
C MET A 216 -9.62 12.87 2.57
N VAL A 217 -10.38 12.90 3.66
CA VAL A 217 -9.83 13.03 5.02
C VAL A 217 -8.86 11.88 5.31
N VAL A 218 -9.28 10.64 5.06
CA VAL A 218 -8.45 9.46 5.31
C VAL A 218 -7.16 9.48 4.47
N ILE A 219 -7.26 9.80 3.18
CA ILE A 219 -6.12 9.84 2.27
C ILE A 219 -5.14 10.96 2.67
N VAL A 220 -5.63 12.16 2.98
CA VAL A 220 -4.78 13.27 3.43
C VAL A 220 -4.06 12.92 4.72
N CYS A 221 -4.76 12.36 5.71
CA CYS A 221 -4.14 11.89 6.95
C CYS A 221 -3.05 10.84 6.68
N ALA A 222 -3.34 9.85 5.82
CA ALA A 222 -2.37 8.82 5.45
C ALA A 222 -1.11 9.41 4.78
N LEU A 223 -1.27 10.39 3.88
CA LEU A 223 -0.14 11.08 3.25
C LEU A 223 0.68 11.86 4.29
N LEU A 224 0.05 12.64 5.17
CA LEU A 224 0.75 13.40 6.20
C LEU A 224 1.52 12.50 7.17
N LEU A 225 0.89 11.43 7.66
CA LEU A 225 1.55 10.46 8.54
C LEU A 225 2.71 9.75 7.83
N SER A 226 2.56 9.42 6.55
CA SER A 226 3.64 8.82 5.76
C SER A 226 4.84 9.76 5.61
N MET A 227 4.59 11.07 5.47
CA MET A 227 5.63 12.09 5.38
C MET A 227 6.35 12.31 6.71
N LEU A 228 5.61 12.28 7.82
CA LEU A 228 6.21 12.34 9.16
C LEU A 228 7.11 11.13 9.41
N TRP A 229 6.64 9.94 9.05
CA TRP A 229 7.39 8.69 9.20
C TRP A 229 8.67 8.67 8.37
N VAL A 230 8.62 9.01 7.07
CA VAL A 230 9.86 9.05 6.27
C VAL A 230 10.82 10.16 6.72
N SER A 231 10.29 11.27 7.25
CA SER A 231 11.11 12.34 7.82
C SER A 231 11.84 11.89 9.08
N SER A 232 11.21 11.07 9.94
CA SER A 232 11.90 10.51 11.11
C SER A 232 13.02 9.55 10.69
N LEU A 233 12.84 8.79 9.60
CA LEU A 233 13.89 7.92 9.04
C LEU A 233 15.08 8.72 8.51
N TRP A 234 14.85 9.84 7.82
CA TRP A 234 15.93 10.75 7.42
C TRP A 234 16.72 11.26 8.64
N LEU A 235 16.02 11.70 9.69
CA LEU A 235 16.64 12.18 10.91
C LEU A 235 17.50 11.10 11.58
N GLU A 236 17.00 9.87 11.67
CA GLU A 236 17.75 8.73 12.19
C GLU A 236 19.00 8.45 11.35
N PHE A 237 18.85 8.39 10.03
CA PHE A 237 19.95 8.12 9.10
C PHE A 237 21.07 9.17 9.20
N TYR A 238 20.73 10.46 9.28
CA TYR A 238 21.72 11.53 9.45
C TYR A 238 22.38 11.50 10.83
N LYS A 239 21.63 11.16 11.89
CA LYS A 239 22.18 11.00 13.24
C LYS A 239 23.18 9.85 13.29
N GLU A 240 22.87 8.70 12.69
CA GLU A 240 23.78 7.55 12.62
C GLU A 240 25.07 7.91 11.88
N ARG A 241 24.99 8.54 10.69
CA ARG A 241 26.18 8.98 9.94
C ARG A 241 27.04 10.01 10.69
N SER A 242 26.40 10.96 11.37
CA SER A 242 27.11 11.98 12.16
C SER A 242 27.90 11.35 13.30
N LYS A 243 27.32 10.36 14.00
CA LYS A 243 28.02 9.60 15.05
C LYS A 243 29.19 8.81 14.48
N SER A 244 29.02 8.10 13.36
CA SER A 244 30.10 7.33 12.74
C SER A 244 31.28 8.23 12.32
N ARG A 245 31.02 9.42 11.78
CA ARG A 245 32.06 10.40 11.42
C ARG A 245 32.84 10.96 12.61
N LYS A 246 32.25 10.97 13.82
CA LYS A 246 32.93 11.42 15.04
C LYS A 246 33.78 10.31 15.69
N LEU A 247 33.55 9.06 15.31
CA LEU A 247 34.25 7.88 15.84
C LEU A 247 35.36 7.37 14.90
N SER A 248 35.44 7.88 13.68
CA SER A 248 36.49 7.62 12.67
C SER A 248 37.55 8.70 12.70
#